data_AF-A0A4Q5R449-F1
#
_entry.id   AF-A0A4Q5R449-F1
#
_cell.length_a   1.000
_cell.length_b   1.000
_cell.length_c   1.000
_cell.angle_alpha   90.00
_cell.angle_beta   90.00
_cell.angle_gamma   90.00
#
_symmetry.space_group_name_H-M   'P 1'
#
loop_
_entity.id
_entity.type
_entity.pdbx_description
1 polymer ?
#
loop_
_entity_poly.entity_id
_entity_poly.type
_entity_poly.pdbx_seq_one_letter_code
_entity_poly.pdbx_strand_id
1 'polypeptide(L)'
;MAIPPIFQTKHFDDFKFEQRLLPWQEQERYERIWQTTDIVNLQFTASFSPITVQLLDENDDIVLALPALVGLPNIYVPGAYLFSVNMSLATVNTGCYHFRIIAGPAGPTQKTYTSGCHYVSQDPIPQSILIEYFHSMYHEDVIFETGIKFQCRMFGHIGFLDPGRNDEFFRDQRYNPGLLNSRTVRQWPVFFGNEFGLADDDIDLLNRIWSCDNVFLDNKAFGVSDNSKFEFTEEEYFPKRGVTITVEEGINRASKIFALNLDTSKKIMASVNVESTVFGDTSNSGSSNTVPVHNITVE
;
A
#
# COMPACT_ATOMS: atom_id res chain seq x y z
N MET A 1 30.18 0.32 12.23
CA MET A 1 31.46 0.13 11.51
C MET A 1 32.04 1.51 11.28
N ALA A 2 33.25 1.82 11.77
CA ALA A 2 33.84 3.14 11.58
C ALA A 2 34.36 3.23 10.13
N ILE A 3 33.73 4.06 9.31
CA ILE A 3 34.16 4.27 7.91
C ILE A 3 35.47 5.07 7.95
N PRO A 4 36.53 4.60 7.26
CA PRO A 4 37.80 5.31 7.23
C PRO A 4 37.60 6.73 6.65
N PRO A 5 38.30 7.75 7.19
CA PRO A 5 38.05 9.18 6.94
C PRO A 5 38.29 9.67 5.49
N ILE A 6 38.51 8.75 4.55
CA ILE A 6 38.90 9.05 3.16
C ILE A 6 37.67 9.15 2.24
N PHE A 7 36.54 8.54 2.59
CA PHE A 7 35.36 8.49 1.71
C PHE A 7 34.25 9.44 2.16
N GLN A 8 33.86 10.35 1.26
CA GLN A 8 32.71 11.25 1.42
C GLN A 8 31.41 10.57 0.99
N THR A 9 31.13 9.37 1.51
CA THR A 9 29.94 8.57 1.17
C THR A 9 28.78 8.77 2.14
N LYS A 10 28.83 9.83 2.95
CA LYS A 10 27.75 10.16 3.89
C LYS A 10 26.39 10.41 3.23
N HIS A 11 26.37 10.66 1.92
CA HIS A 11 25.14 10.95 1.18
C HIS A 11 24.40 9.69 0.71
N PHE A 12 24.94 8.48 0.93
CA PHE A 12 24.30 7.22 0.57
C PHE A 12 23.48 6.62 1.73
N ASP A 13 22.68 5.60 1.41
CA ASP A 13 21.61 5.02 2.24
C ASP A 13 22.08 4.33 3.54
N ASP A 14 23.39 4.15 3.72
CA ASP A 14 23.97 3.59 4.95
C ASP A 14 23.83 4.52 6.17
N PHE A 15 23.51 5.79 5.93
CA PHE A 15 23.41 6.82 6.97
C PHE A 15 21.96 7.28 7.16
N LYS A 16 21.59 7.53 8.41
CA LYS A 16 20.28 8.14 8.73
C LYS A 16 20.17 9.50 8.04
N PHE A 17 18.97 9.85 7.58
CA PHE A 17 18.68 11.13 6.90
C PHE A 17 19.35 12.34 7.54
N GLU A 18 19.20 12.51 8.86
CA GLU A 18 19.78 13.61 9.65
C GLU A 18 21.31 13.71 9.54
N GLN A 19 22.00 12.59 9.32
CA GLN A 19 23.46 12.53 9.19
C GLN A 19 23.95 12.84 7.78
N ARG A 20 23.04 12.86 6.79
CA ARG A 20 23.33 13.16 5.37
C ARG A 20 23.25 14.65 5.05
N LEU A 21 22.64 15.43 5.94
CA LEU A 21 22.42 16.88 5.78
C LEU A 21 23.75 17.64 5.76
N LEU A 22 23.85 18.58 4.82
CA LEU A 22 24.99 19.47 4.68
C LEU A 22 24.91 20.62 5.70
N PRO A 23 26.04 21.23 6.11
CA PRO A 23 26.04 22.29 7.12
C PRO A 23 25.21 23.54 6.77
N TRP A 24 24.94 23.76 5.48
CA TRP A 24 24.15 24.89 4.97
C TRP A 24 22.69 24.52 4.66
N GLN A 25 22.31 23.25 4.78
CA GLN A 25 20.93 22.82 4.64
C GLN A 25 20.19 22.96 5.97
N GLU A 26 18.87 23.12 5.89
CA GLU A 26 18.02 23.13 7.08
C GLU A 26 18.13 21.81 7.85
N GLN A 27 18.31 21.91 9.16
CA GLN A 27 18.40 20.75 10.05
C GLN A 27 16.99 20.23 10.33
N GLU A 28 16.52 19.34 9.47
CA GLU A 28 15.20 18.75 9.61
C GLU A 28 15.26 17.30 10.06
N ARG A 29 14.24 16.91 10.83
CA ARG A 29 13.94 15.50 11.08
C ARG A 29 12.97 15.01 10.02
N TYR A 30 13.13 13.74 9.64
CA TYR A 30 12.17 13.06 8.80
C TYR A 30 11.45 12.01 9.64
N GLU A 31 10.12 12.06 9.61
CA GLU A 31 9.26 11.16 10.35
C GLU A 31 8.33 10.48 9.36
N ARG A 32 8.27 9.14 9.42
CA ARG A 32 7.32 8.39 8.60
C ARG A 32 5.99 8.30 9.33
N ILE A 33 4.90 8.64 8.67
CA ILE A 33 3.57 8.65 9.28
C ILE A 33 2.87 7.30 9.16
N TRP A 34 2.03 7.00 10.15
CA TRP A 34 1.18 5.82 10.20
C TRP A 34 -0.12 6.15 10.94
N GLN A 35 -1.14 5.33 10.71
CA GLN A 35 -2.37 5.32 11.49
C GLN A 35 -2.53 4.01 12.24
N THR A 36 -3.28 4.04 13.33
CA THR A 36 -3.59 2.83 14.12
C THR A 36 -4.36 1.77 13.33
N THR A 37 -5.04 2.15 12.26
CA THR A 37 -5.70 1.24 11.31
C THR A 37 -4.73 0.53 10.37
N ASP A 38 -3.50 1.02 10.24
CA ASP A 38 -2.52 0.49 9.30
C ASP A 38 -1.83 -0.76 9.86
N ILE A 39 -1.28 -1.57 8.95
CA ILE A 39 -0.52 -2.77 9.29
C ILE A 39 0.88 -2.63 8.70
N VAL A 40 1.87 -2.69 9.58
CA VAL A 40 3.28 -2.63 9.17
C VAL A 40 3.76 -4.04 8.86
N ASN A 41 3.97 -4.31 7.57
CA ASN A 41 4.52 -5.57 7.09
C ASN A 41 6.02 -5.40 6.81
N LEU A 42 6.83 -6.24 7.43
CA LEU A 42 8.29 -6.25 7.26
C LEU A 42 8.75 -7.63 6.79
N GLN A 43 9.78 -7.64 5.95
CA GLN A 43 10.39 -8.84 5.42
C GLN A 43 11.91 -8.74 5.51
N PHE A 44 12.57 -9.84 5.90
CA PHE A 44 14.02 -9.93 6.06
C PHE A 44 14.55 -11.20 5.40
N THR A 45 15.76 -11.15 4.86
CA THR A 45 16.49 -12.34 4.42
C THR A 45 17.66 -12.57 5.37
N ALA A 46 17.73 -13.74 6.01
CA ALA A 46 18.81 -14.07 6.94
C ALA A 46 19.12 -15.56 6.97
N SER A 47 20.37 -15.91 7.29
CA SER A 47 20.83 -17.29 7.51
C SER A 47 20.84 -17.71 8.99
N PHE A 48 20.28 -16.87 9.86
CA PHE A 48 20.26 -17.07 11.30
C PHE A 48 18.88 -16.75 11.88
N SER A 49 18.64 -17.26 13.08
CA SER A 49 17.43 -17.07 13.87
C SER A 49 17.86 -17.03 15.36
N PRO A 50 17.17 -16.31 16.26
CA PRO A 50 15.93 -15.56 16.06
C PRO A 50 16.12 -14.13 15.52
N ILE A 51 15.06 -13.59 14.92
CA ILE A 51 14.90 -12.15 14.63
C ILE A 51 13.66 -11.67 15.39
N THR A 52 13.81 -10.62 16.18
CA THR A 52 12.69 -9.98 16.91
C THR A 52 12.57 -8.53 16.49
N VAL A 53 11.36 -8.09 16.18
CA VAL A 53 11.05 -6.70 15.88
C VAL A 53 10.31 -6.11 17.06
N GLN A 54 10.84 -5.01 17.59
CA GLN A 54 10.27 -4.25 18.69
C GLN A 54 9.82 -2.88 18.21
N LEU A 55 8.71 -2.40 18.75
CA LEU A 55 8.26 -1.02 18.66
C LEU A 55 8.53 -0.36 20.01
N LEU A 56 9.28 0.74 19.98
CA LEU A 56 9.70 1.49 21.16
C LEU A 56 9.03 2.85 21.16
N ASP A 57 8.67 3.36 22.33
CA ASP A 57 8.21 4.74 22.48
C ASP A 57 9.37 5.75 22.55
N GLU A 58 9.04 7.02 22.81
CA GLU A 58 10.02 8.13 22.95
C GLU A 58 10.99 7.96 24.13
N ASN A 59 10.67 7.09 25.09
CA ASN A 59 11.50 6.79 26.26
C ASN A 59 12.33 5.50 26.08
N ASP A 60 12.35 4.92 24.87
CA ASP A 60 12.92 3.61 24.57
C ASP A 60 12.24 2.42 25.28
N ASP A 61 11.02 2.61 25.82
CA ASP A 61 10.24 1.54 26.43
C ASP A 61 9.57 0.67 25.36
N ILE A 62 9.57 -0.65 25.57
CA ILE A 62 9.02 -1.61 24.61
C ILE A 62 7.50 -1.61 24.69
N VAL A 63 6.85 -1.19 23.61
CA VAL A 63 5.39 -1.14 23.47
C VAL A 63 4.86 -2.43 22.86
N LEU A 64 5.50 -2.89 21.79
CA LEU A 64 5.18 -4.16 21.12
C LEU A 64 6.47 -4.90 20.78
N ALA A 65 6.45 -6.22 20.87
CA ALA A 65 7.56 -7.07 20.45
C ALA A 65 7.02 -8.33 19.79
N LEU A 66 7.39 -8.55 18.53
CA LEU A 66 6.93 -9.68 17.73
C LEU A 66 8.15 -10.45 17.18
N PRO A 67 8.20 -11.79 17.34
CA PRO A 67 9.19 -12.61 16.67
C PRO A 67 8.89 -12.68 15.17
N ALA A 68 9.93 -12.64 14.34
CA ALA A 68 9.77 -12.84 12.91
C ALA A 68 9.53 -14.32 12.60
N LEU A 69 8.52 -14.59 11.75
CA LEU A 69 8.15 -15.94 11.35
C LEU A 69 9.03 -16.39 10.19
N VAL A 70 9.60 -17.59 10.30
CA VAL A 70 10.40 -18.19 9.22
C VAL A 70 9.47 -18.58 8.07
N GLY A 71 9.80 -18.12 6.87
CA GLY A 71 9.11 -18.39 5.62
C GLY A 71 9.92 -19.29 4.69
N LEU A 72 9.79 -19.04 3.39
CA LEU A 72 10.42 -19.82 2.33
C LEU A 72 11.95 -19.64 2.30
N PRO A 73 12.71 -20.65 1.87
CA PRO A 73 14.14 -20.49 1.61
C PRO A 73 14.37 -19.52 0.45
N ASN A 74 15.44 -18.72 0.52
CA ASN A 74 15.80 -17.79 -0.55
C ASN A 74 16.49 -18.56 -1.70
N ILE A 75 15.99 -18.40 -2.92
CA ILE A 75 16.51 -19.11 -4.11
C ILE A 75 17.89 -18.58 -4.58
N TYR A 76 18.22 -17.33 -4.28
CA TYR A 76 19.45 -16.66 -4.71
C TYR A 76 20.58 -16.75 -3.69
N VAL A 77 20.24 -16.89 -2.40
CA VAL A 77 21.22 -16.94 -1.30
C VAL A 77 21.10 -18.27 -0.55
N PRO A 78 21.93 -19.28 -0.88
CA PRO A 78 21.89 -20.59 -0.25
C PRO A 78 22.02 -20.51 1.27
N GLY A 79 21.13 -21.20 1.99
CA GLY A 79 21.12 -21.21 3.45
C GLY A 79 20.50 -19.98 4.11
N ALA A 80 20.04 -18.99 3.33
CA ALA A 80 19.20 -17.92 3.83
C ALA A 80 17.71 -18.28 3.73
N TYR A 81 16.95 -17.82 4.71
CA TYR A 81 15.51 -17.95 4.78
C TYR A 81 14.87 -16.58 4.83
N LEU A 82 13.65 -16.51 4.33
CA LEU A 82 12.78 -15.38 4.49
C LEU A 82 12.24 -15.32 5.91
N PHE A 83 12.15 -14.14 6.48
CA PHE A 83 11.48 -13.89 7.75
C PHE A 83 10.47 -12.77 7.55
N SER A 84 9.25 -12.93 8.05
CA SER A 84 8.22 -11.90 7.96
C SER A 84 7.65 -11.53 9.33
N VAL A 85 7.26 -10.26 9.47
CA VAL A 85 6.54 -9.73 10.63
C VAL A 85 5.37 -8.91 10.11
N ASN A 86 4.19 -9.15 10.68
CA ASN A 86 3.01 -8.34 10.49
C ASN A 86 2.68 -7.71 11.85
N MET A 87 2.80 -6.39 11.93
CA MET A 87 2.57 -5.63 13.16
C MET A 87 1.35 -4.74 12.99
N SER A 88 0.30 -5.02 13.77
CA SER A 88 -0.88 -4.15 13.86
C SER A 88 -0.63 -3.00 14.84
N LEU A 89 -0.99 -1.79 14.44
CA LEU A 89 -0.86 -0.58 15.26
C LEU A 89 -2.14 -0.22 16.04
N ALA A 90 -3.15 -1.09 16.03
CA ALA A 90 -4.49 -0.80 16.56
C ALA A 90 -4.53 -0.46 18.07
N THR A 91 -3.55 -0.94 18.85
CA THR A 91 -3.47 -0.72 20.30
C THR A 91 -2.46 0.36 20.71
N VAL A 92 -1.79 0.96 19.72
CA VAL A 92 -0.74 1.95 19.93
C VAL A 92 -1.37 3.33 20.11
N ASN A 93 -0.85 4.13 21.04
CA ASN A 93 -1.30 5.50 21.24
C ASN A 93 -0.72 6.44 20.19
N THR A 94 -1.27 7.65 20.06
CA THR A 94 -0.67 8.66 19.18
C THR A 94 0.69 9.09 19.73
N GLY A 95 1.75 9.07 18.92
CA GLY A 95 3.10 9.45 19.34
C GLY A 95 4.19 9.08 18.34
N CYS A 96 5.44 9.43 18.65
CA CYS A 96 6.61 9.00 17.89
C CYS A 96 7.11 7.65 18.40
N TYR A 97 7.35 6.71 17.49
CA TYR A 97 7.86 5.38 17.80
C TYR A 97 9.10 5.02 16.99
N HIS A 98 9.92 4.11 17.50
CA HIS A 98 11.09 3.58 16.81
C HIS A 98 10.99 2.07 16.61
N PHE A 99 11.30 1.59 15.41
CA PHE A 99 11.46 0.16 15.18
C PHE A 99 12.87 -0.26 15.58
N ARG A 100 12.96 -1.25 16.47
CA ARG A 100 14.22 -1.90 16.84
C ARG A 100 14.21 -3.34 16.37
N ILE A 101 15.13 -3.67 15.47
CA ILE A 101 15.33 -5.04 14.97
C ILE A 101 16.49 -5.65 15.73
N ILE A 102 16.22 -6.75 16.43
CA ILE A 102 17.21 -7.55 17.15
C ILE A 102 17.45 -8.83 16.35
N ALA A 103 18.65 -8.92 15.77
CA ALA A 103 19.04 -9.98 14.85
C ALA A 103 20.11 -10.89 15.48
N GLY A 104 19.74 -12.15 15.73
CA GLY A 104 20.62 -13.19 16.29
C GLY A 104 20.38 -13.48 17.77
N PRO A 105 20.96 -14.58 18.28
CA PRO A 105 20.84 -14.97 19.70
C PRO A 105 21.49 -13.92 20.61
N ALA A 106 21.00 -13.82 21.84
CA ALA A 106 21.57 -12.92 22.84
C ALA A 106 23.07 -13.22 23.04
N GLY A 107 23.92 -12.19 22.87
CA GLY A 107 25.37 -12.35 22.94
C GLY A 107 26.14 -11.29 22.15
N PRO A 108 27.46 -11.41 22.04
CA PRO A 108 28.32 -10.43 21.37
C PRO A 108 28.13 -10.35 19.85
N THR A 109 27.51 -11.36 19.24
CA THR A 109 27.20 -11.41 17.80
C THR A 109 25.83 -10.84 17.46
N GLN A 110 25.03 -10.47 18.47
CA GLN A 110 23.71 -9.88 18.27
C GLN A 110 23.87 -8.51 17.61
N LYS A 111 23.14 -8.30 16.52
CA LYS A 111 23.07 -6.99 15.86
C LYS A 111 21.74 -6.34 16.17
N THR A 112 21.80 -5.05 16.50
CA THR A 112 20.62 -4.24 16.76
C THR A 112 20.58 -3.08 15.78
N TYR A 113 19.46 -2.93 15.08
CA TYR A 113 19.20 -1.81 14.18
C TYR A 113 18.02 -1.01 14.73
N THR A 114 18.11 0.31 14.70
CA THR A 114 17.04 1.20 15.20
C THR A 114 16.73 2.24 14.13
N SER A 115 15.45 2.33 13.75
CA SER A 115 14.98 3.26 12.72
C SER A 115 14.95 4.73 13.20
N GLY A 116 14.48 5.63 12.35
CA GLY A 116 14.10 7.00 12.73
C GLY A 116 12.74 7.04 13.42
N CYS A 117 12.17 8.22 13.59
CA CYS A 117 10.84 8.39 14.16
C CYS A 117 9.75 7.90 13.19
N HIS A 118 8.80 7.16 13.72
CA HIS A 118 7.56 6.76 13.06
C HIS A 118 6.39 7.34 13.84
N TYR A 119 5.78 8.39 13.30
CA TYR A 119 4.64 9.06 13.92
C TYR A 119 3.38 8.23 13.68
N VAL A 120 2.79 7.68 14.74
CA VAL A 120 1.54 6.92 14.69
C VAL A 120 0.41 7.82 15.19
N SER A 121 -0.69 7.90 14.46
CA SER A 121 -1.88 8.69 14.83
C SER A 121 -3.13 7.81 14.97
N GLN A 122 -3.88 8.01 16.05
CA GLN A 122 -5.24 7.47 16.21
C GLN A 122 -6.26 8.20 15.32
N ASP A 123 -6.04 9.49 15.08
CA ASP A 123 -6.95 10.32 14.28
C ASP A 123 -6.59 10.26 12.78
N PRO A 124 -7.59 10.46 11.89
CA PRO A 124 -7.40 10.68 10.46
C PRO A 124 -6.33 11.76 10.16
N ILE A 125 -5.21 11.35 9.54
CA ILE A 125 -4.17 12.31 9.13
C ILE A 125 -4.63 12.98 7.84
N PRO A 126 -4.89 14.30 7.84
CA PRO A 126 -5.35 15.00 6.65
C PRO A 126 -4.26 14.97 5.57
N GLN A 127 -4.67 14.92 4.30
CA GLN A 127 -3.76 14.90 3.15
C GLN A 127 -2.68 13.80 3.27
N SER A 128 -3.09 12.61 3.71
CA SER A 128 -2.27 11.41 3.66
C SER A 128 -2.93 10.38 2.76
N ILE A 129 -2.10 9.62 2.04
CA ILE A 129 -2.53 8.53 1.17
C ILE A 129 -1.95 7.23 1.72
N LEU A 130 -2.79 6.20 1.85
CA LEU A 130 -2.32 4.83 2.09
C LEU A 130 -1.98 4.18 0.76
N ILE A 131 -0.72 3.78 0.62
CA ILE A 131 -0.21 3.05 -0.53
C ILE A 131 -0.10 1.58 -0.15
N GLU A 132 -0.93 0.72 -0.73
CA GLU A 132 -0.78 -0.74 -0.64
C GLU A 132 -0.15 -1.25 -1.93
N TYR A 133 0.89 -2.07 -1.83
CA TYR A 133 1.58 -2.60 -3.01
C TYR A 133 2.03 -4.05 -2.80
N PHE A 134 2.01 -4.81 -3.90
CA PHE A 134 2.53 -6.16 -3.96
C PHE A 134 2.91 -6.52 -5.39
N HIS A 135 3.71 -7.57 -5.54
CA HIS A 135 4.07 -8.15 -6.83
C HIS A 135 3.57 -9.60 -6.95
N SER A 136 3.30 -10.09 -8.16
CA SER A 136 2.92 -11.50 -8.38
C SER A 136 4.09 -12.49 -8.26
N MET A 137 5.32 -12.02 -8.45
CA MET A 137 6.56 -12.82 -8.42
C MET A 137 7.62 -12.17 -7.53
N TYR A 138 8.80 -12.81 -7.43
CA TYR A 138 9.98 -12.16 -6.86
C TYR A 138 10.31 -10.86 -7.61
N HIS A 139 10.53 -9.77 -6.86
CA HIS A 139 10.83 -8.46 -7.45
C HIS A 139 11.63 -7.60 -6.47
N GLU A 140 12.67 -6.90 -6.96
CA GLU A 140 13.50 -5.96 -6.17
C GLU A 140 13.95 -6.50 -4.79
N ASP A 141 14.44 -7.75 -4.77
CA ASP A 141 14.88 -8.45 -3.55
C ASP A 141 13.82 -8.78 -2.51
N VAL A 142 12.55 -8.70 -2.89
CA VAL A 142 11.40 -9.06 -2.07
C VAL A 142 10.70 -10.30 -2.65
N ILE A 143 10.42 -11.26 -1.76
CA ILE A 143 9.68 -12.48 -2.11
C ILE A 143 8.19 -12.26 -1.82
N PHE A 144 7.40 -11.99 -2.87
CA PHE A 144 5.96 -11.74 -2.76
C PHE A 144 5.08 -13.00 -2.83
N GLU A 145 5.62 -14.16 -3.22
CA GLU A 145 4.88 -15.43 -3.35
C GLU A 145 4.16 -15.88 -2.05
N THR A 146 4.55 -15.30 -0.91
CA THR A 146 3.88 -15.50 0.38
C THR A 146 2.50 -14.84 0.47
N GLY A 147 2.12 -14.02 -0.52
CA GLY A 147 0.90 -13.21 -0.50
C GLY A 147 0.99 -11.99 0.40
N ILE A 148 2.20 -11.59 0.80
CA ILE A 148 2.44 -10.39 1.61
C ILE A 148 2.08 -9.14 0.80
N LYS A 149 1.36 -8.23 1.46
CA LYS A 149 1.00 -6.93 0.92
C LYS A 149 1.64 -5.86 1.78
N PHE A 150 2.52 -5.06 1.21
CA PHE A 150 3.14 -3.98 1.96
C PHE A 150 2.22 -2.77 1.97
N GLN A 151 2.28 -2.01 3.06
CA GLN A 151 1.56 -0.78 3.22
C GLN A 151 2.57 0.31 3.56
N CYS A 152 2.38 1.50 2.99
CA CYS A 152 3.13 2.69 3.33
C CYS A 152 2.16 3.87 3.32
N ARG A 153 2.21 4.71 4.36
CA ARG A 153 1.43 5.94 4.39
C ARG A 153 2.37 7.13 4.23
N MET A 154 2.00 8.03 3.33
CA MET A 154 2.76 9.24 3.05
C MET A 154 1.83 10.44 2.95
N PHE A 155 2.35 11.63 3.23
CA PHE A 155 1.64 12.86 2.90
C PHE A 155 1.50 12.98 1.39
N GLY A 156 0.34 13.41 0.94
CA GLY A 156 0.03 13.54 -0.47
C GLY A 156 -1.45 13.71 -0.73
N HIS A 157 -1.78 14.03 -1.98
CA HIS A 157 -3.15 14.10 -2.45
C HIS A 157 -3.24 13.72 -3.92
N ILE A 158 -4.42 13.24 -4.32
CA ILE A 158 -4.76 13.00 -5.72
C ILE A 158 -5.34 14.30 -6.28
N GLY A 159 -4.75 14.80 -7.36
CA GLY A 159 -5.20 16.02 -8.03
C GLY A 159 -6.49 15.83 -8.82
N PHE A 160 -6.76 16.77 -9.72
CA PHE A 160 -7.97 16.74 -10.55
C PHE A 160 -7.81 15.77 -11.73
N LEU A 161 -8.95 15.28 -12.24
CA LEU A 161 -8.99 14.42 -13.42
C LEU A 161 -8.39 15.15 -14.62
N ASP A 162 -7.35 14.55 -15.20
CA ASP A 162 -6.79 14.96 -16.49
C ASP A 162 -7.15 13.89 -17.55
N PRO A 163 -8.19 14.11 -18.37
CA PRO A 163 -8.63 13.11 -19.34
C PRO A 163 -7.62 13.01 -20.48
N GLY A 164 -7.00 11.84 -20.63
CA GLY A 164 -6.07 11.53 -21.70
C GLY A 164 -6.68 10.61 -22.78
N ARG A 165 -5.92 10.40 -23.86
CA ARG A 165 -6.27 9.48 -24.94
C ARG A 165 -5.02 8.79 -25.47
N ASN A 166 -5.03 7.45 -25.50
CA ASN A 166 -3.99 6.66 -26.14
C ASN A 166 -4.47 6.27 -27.55
N ASP A 167 -3.86 6.88 -28.57
CA ASP A 167 -4.18 6.69 -29.97
C ASP A 167 -3.10 5.88 -30.68
N GLU A 168 -3.51 4.79 -31.31
CA GLU A 168 -2.66 4.00 -32.19
C GLU A 168 -2.89 4.44 -33.63
N PHE A 169 -1.86 5.00 -34.26
CA PHE A 169 -1.89 5.46 -35.65
C PHE A 169 -1.09 4.53 -36.57
N PHE A 170 -1.65 4.19 -37.72
CA PHE A 170 -0.91 3.61 -38.85
C PHE A 170 -0.55 4.71 -39.85
N ARG A 171 0.59 4.59 -40.51
CA ARG A 171 0.99 5.47 -41.62
C ARG A 171 1.11 4.65 -42.89
N ASP A 172 0.42 5.07 -43.95
CA ASP A 172 0.52 4.40 -45.25
C ASP A 172 1.87 4.69 -45.94
N GLN A 173 2.11 4.06 -47.10
CA GLN A 173 3.34 4.29 -47.90
C GLN A 173 3.51 5.74 -48.36
N ARG A 174 2.43 6.53 -48.41
CA ARG A 174 2.43 7.96 -48.74
C ARG A 174 2.50 8.85 -47.51
N TYR A 175 2.66 8.26 -46.31
CA TYR A 175 2.72 8.93 -45.03
C TYR A 175 1.43 9.61 -44.57
N ASN A 176 0.27 9.17 -45.07
CA ASN A 176 -1.02 9.60 -44.54
C ASN A 176 -1.32 8.84 -43.24
N PRO A 177 -1.63 9.56 -42.12
CA PRO A 177 -1.98 8.92 -40.87
C PRO A 177 -3.44 8.42 -40.89
N GLY A 178 -3.66 7.18 -40.44
CA GLY A 178 -4.98 6.62 -40.15
C GLY A 178 -5.06 6.15 -38.69
N LEU A 179 -6.15 6.48 -38.00
CA LEU A 179 -6.39 6.05 -36.62
C LEU A 179 -6.88 4.60 -36.62
N LEU A 180 -6.13 3.70 -35.96
CA LEU A 180 -6.49 2.29 -35.83
C LEU A 180 -7.35 2.03 -34.59
N ASN A 181 -6.90 2.57 -33.46
CA ASN A 181 -7.52 2.36 -32.16
C ASN A 181 -7.33 3.61 -31.32
N SER A 182 -8.32 3.93 -30.51
CA SER A 182 -8.29 5.08 -29.61
C SER A 182 -8.96 4.68 -28.32
N ARG A 183 -8.22 4.77 -27.22
CA ARG A 183 -8.73 4.47 -25.88
C ARG A 183 -8.62 5.70 -25.03
N THR A 184 -9.74 6.11 -24.42
CA THR A 184 -9.75 7.19 -23.44
C THR A 184 -9.18 6.68 -22.13
N VAL A 185 -8.23 7.41 -21.57
CA VAL A 185 -7.59 7.11 -20.29
C VAL A 185 -7.94 8.20 -19.28
N ARG A 186 -8.13 7.81 -18.02
CA ARG A 186 -8.42 8.74 -16.93
C ARG A 186 -7.15 8.87 -16.12
N GLN A 187 -6.46 9.99 -16.30
CA GLN A 187 -5.20 10.24 -15.64
C GLN A 187 -5.44 11.15 -14.43
N TRP A 188 -4.64 10.94 -13.41
CA TRP A 188 -4.69 11.69 -12.16
C TRP A 188 -3.25 12.04 -11.78
N PRO A 189 -2.89 13.32 -11.64
CA PRO A 189 -1.63 13.68 -11.04
C PRO A 189 -1.72 13.37 -9.55
N VAL A 190 -0.78 12.58 -9.03
CA VAL A 190 -0.64 12.28 -7.61
C VAL A 190 0.56 13.03 -7.09
N PHE A 191 0.32 13.85 -6.07
CA PHE A 191 1.33 14.65 -5.39
C PHE A 191 1.72 13.92 -4.11
N PHE A 192 3.01 13.66 -3.94
CA PHE A 192 3.61 13.08 -2.75
C PHE A 192 4.49 14.11 -2.04
N GLY A 193 4.37 14.16 -0.72
CA GLY A 193 4.94 15.20 0.14
C GLY A 193 3.91 16.24 0.59
N ASN A 194 4.19 16.89 1.71
CA ASN A 194 3.50 18.08 2.17
C ASN A 194 4.36 19.33 1.85
N GLU A 195 4.12 20.44 2.53
CA GLU A 195 4.95 21.64 2.44
C GLU A 195 6.43 21.39 2.77
N PHE A 196 6.75 20.32 3.51
CA PHE A 196 8.10 19.89 3.85
C PHE A 196 8.63 18.78 2.93
N GLY A 197 7.95 18.42 1.84
CA GLY A 197 8.44 17.42 0.88
C GLY A 197 8.68 16.02 1.47
N LEU A 198 9.46 15.21 0.74
CA LEU A 198 9.87 13.85 1.11
C LEU A 198 11.39 13.70 1.13
N ALA A 199 11.88 12.80 1.98
CA ALA A 199 13.28 12.40 1.98
C ALA A 199 13.60 11.53 0.76
N ASP A 200 14.83 11.60 0.26
CA ASP A 200 15.28 10.84 -0.91
C ASP A 200 15.05 9.31 -0.76
N ASP A 201 15.10 8.78 0.46
CA ASP A 201 14.86 7.34 0.73
C ASP A 201 13.42 6.94 0.42
N ASP A 202 12.45 7.82 0.73
CA ASP A 202 11.03 7.57 0.46
C ASP A 202 10.71 7.79 -1.02
N ILE A 203 11.45 8.67 -1.70
CA ILE A 203 11.35 8.84 -3.15
C ILE A 203 11.85 7.59 -3.88
N ASP A 204 13.00 7.03 -3.46
CA ASP A 204 13.48 5.77 -4.02
C ASP A 204 12.53 4.62 -3.70
N LEU A 205 11.99 4.56 -2.49
CA LEU A 205 10.94 3.61 -2.13
C LEU A 205 9.71 3.75 -3.03
N LEU A 206 9.22 4.98 -3.27
CA LEU A 206 8.11 5.24 -4.19
C LEU A 206 8.43 4.72 -5.60
N ASN A 207 9.64 4.94 -6.10
CA ASN A 207 10.06 4.44 -7.40
C ASN A 207 10.00 2.91 -7.48
N ARG A 208 10.44 2.21 -6.42
CA ARG A 208 10.34 0.74 -6.32
C ARG A 208 8.89 0.25 -6.12
N ILE A 209 8.04 1.02 -5.45
CA ILE A 209 6.62 0.71 -5.32
C ILE A 209 5.96 0.71 -6.70
N TRP A 210 6.22 1.74 -7.50
CA TRP A 210 5.63 1.88 -8.83
C TRP A 210 6.18 0.91 -9.89
N SER A 211 7.25 0.16 -9.57
CA SER A 211 7.69 -0.98 -10.39
C SER A 211 6.96 -2.28 -10.06
N CYS A 212 6.12 -2.30 -9.02
CA CYS A 212 5.24 -3.44 -8.71
C CYS A 212 4.06 -3.51 -9.70
N ASP A 213 3.44 -4.69 -9.82
CA ASP A 213 2.33 -4.90 -10.76
C ASP A 213 0.98 -4.46 -10.18
N ASN A 214 0.88 -4.40 -8.85
CA ASN A 214 -0.31 -4.02 -8.12
C ASN A 214 0.02 -2.91 -7.13
N VAL A 215 -0.48 -1.70 -7.41
CA VAL A 215 -0.39 -0.55 -6.51
C VAL A 215 -1.79 0.01 -6.28
N PHE A 216 -2.14 0.20 -5.01
CA PHE A 216 -3.42 0.73 -4.57
C PHE A 216 -3.18 2.00 -3.77
N LEU A 217 -3.89 3.08 -4.12
CA LEU A 217 -3.96 4.29 -3.31
C LEU A 217 -5.35 4.33 -2.68
N ASP A 218 -5.41 4.28 -1.34
CA ASP A 218 -6.65 4.24 -0.55
C ASP A 218 -7.65 3.17 -1.05
N ASN A 219 -7.17 1.93 -1.22
CA ASN A 219 -7.92 0.77 -1.74
C ASN A 219 -8.38 0.86 -3.21
N LYS A 220 -7.88 1.82 -3.98
CA LYS A 220 -8.17 1.93 -5.42
C LYS A 220 -6.92 1.62 -6.23
N ALA A 221 -7.04 0.72 -7.20
CA ALA A 221 -5.92 0.32 -8.05
C ALA A 221 -5.51 1.43 -9.02
N PHE A 222 -4.21 1.68 -9.12
CA PHE A 222 -3.61 2.62 -10.06
C PHE A 222 -2.43 1.97 -10.79
N GLY A 223 -2.18 2.42 -12.02
CA GLY A 223 -0.99 2.11 -12.79
C GLY A 223 -0.28 3.38 -13.21
N VAL A 224 1.01 3.30 -13.54
CA VAL A 224 1.76 4.44 -14.07
C VAL A 224 1.34 4.68 -15.53
N SER A 225 1.08 5.93 -15.90
CA SER A 225 0.79 6.30 -17.30
C SER A 225 2.01 6.04 -18.19
N ASP A 226 1.78 5.72 -19.46
CA ASP A 226 2.84 5.56 -20.46
C ASP A 226 3.75 6.80 -20.49
N ASN A 227 5.06 6.60 -20.35
CA ASN A 227 6.11 7.63 -20.30
C ASN A 227 6.04 8.61 -19.11
N SER A 228 5.20 8.34 -18.11
CA SER A 228 5.17 9.15 -16.89
C SER A 228 6.48 8.99 -16.11
N LYS A 229 7.03 10.11 -15.65
CA LYS A 229 8.24 10.18 -14.84
C LYS A 229 7.93 11.02 -13.61
N PHE A 230 8.71 10.83 -12.54
CA PHE A 230 8.63 11.71 -11.40
C PHE A 230 9.06 13.14 -11.77
N GLU A 231 8.17 14.08 -11.50
CA GLU A 231 8.43 15.50 -11.57
C GLU A 231 8.78 15.99 -10.17
N PHE A 232 10.00 16.50 -10.01
CA PHE A 232 10.51 16.97 -8.73
C PHE A 232 10.26 18.47 -8.58
N THR A 233 9.74 18.85 -7.42
CA THR A 233 9.67 20.25 -6.98
C THR A 233 10.65 20.43 -5.84
N GLU A 234 11.66 21.26 -6.06
CA GLU A 234 12.78 21.50 -5.14
C GLU A 234 12.81 22.96 -4.69
N GLU A 235 13.20 23.19 -3.45
CA GLU A 235 13.47 24.51 -2.90
C GLU A 235 14.94 24.63 -2.51
N GLU A 236 15.54 25.80 -2.72
CA GLU A 236 16.95 26.02 -2.40
C GLU A 236 17.18 25.87 -0.89
N TYR A 237 18.28 25.22 -0.49
CA TYR A 237 18.65 24.89 0.91
C TYR A 237 17.77 23.87 1.63
N PHE A 238 16.68 23.43 1.00
CA PHE A 238 15.79 22.43 1.57
C PHE A 238 16.20 21.01 1.15
N PRO A 239 16.42 20.07 2.09
CA PRO A 239 16.95 18.74 1.77
C PRO A 239 15.90 17.77 1.23
N LYS A 240 14.62 18.10 1.36
CA LYS A 240 13.49 17.26 0.93
C LYS A 240 12.88 17.80 -0.36
N ARG A 241 12.16 16.95 -1.09
CA ARG A 241 11.59 17.31 -2.41
C ARG A 241 10.13 16.88 -2.50
N GLY A 242 9.31 17.71 -3.15
CA GLY A 242 7.98 17.30 -3.57
C GLY A 242 8.08 16.43 -4.81
N VAL A 243 7.23 15.40 -4.91
CA VAL A 243 7.22 14.48 -6.06
C VAL A 243 5.83 14.41 -6.65
N THR A 244 5.73 14.60 -7.97
CA THR A 244 4.47 14.43 -8.72
C THR A 244 4.63 13.30 -9.74
N ILE A 245 3.61 12.46 -9.87
CA ILE A 245 3.53 11.45 -10.93
C ILE A 245 2.12 11.39 -11.49
N THR A 246 1.99 11.21 -12.80
CA THR A 246 0.70 10.98 -13.44
C THR A 246 0.41 9.49 -13.49
N VAL A 247 -0.71 9.09 -12.88
CA VAL A 247 -1.17 7.70 -12.80
C VAL A 247 -2.52 7.53 -13.49
N GLU A 248 -2.83 6.31 -13.90
CA GLU A 248 -4.09 5.92 -14.51
C GLU A 248 -4.87 4.99 -13.58
N GLU A 249 -6.20 5.06 -13.62
CA GLU A 249 -7.04 4.10 -12.88
C GLU A 249 -6.85 2.69 -13.45
N GLY A 250 -6.43 1.73 -12.63
CA GLY A 250 -6.17 0.36 -13.08
C GLY A 250 -7.41 -0.37 -13.63
N ILE A 251 -8.61 0.05 -13.22
CA ILE A 251 -9.88 -0.45 -13.75
C ILE A 251 -10.69 0.72 -14.30
N ASN A 252 -10.51 1.04 -15.57
CA ASN A 252 -11.32 2.02 -16.28
C ASN A 252 -12.58 1.34 -16.87
N ARG A 253 -13.66 1.27 -16.08
CA ARG A 253 -14.97 0.77 -16.51
C ARG A 253 -15.94 1.93 -16.72
N ALA A 254 -16.64 1.93 -17.85
CA ALA A 254 -17.73 2.87 -18.12
C ALA A 254 -18.98 2.63 -17.25
N SER A 255 -19.01 1.52 -16.50
CA SER A 255 -20.10 1.15 -15.60
C SER A 255 -19.60 1.03 -14.15
N LYS A 256 -20.44 1.46 -13.20
CA LYS A 256 -20.27 1.14 -11.78
C LYS A 256 -20.89 -0.23 -11.53
N ILE A 257 -20.09 -1.18 -11.07
CA ILE A 257 -20.60 -2.48 -10.62
C ILE A 257 -20.81 -2.38 -9.12
N PHE A 258 -22.05 -2.51 -8.69
CA PHE A 258 -22.39 -2.69 -7.30
C PHE A 258 -22.39 -4.20 -7.03
N ALA A 259 -21.35 -4.68 -6.35
CA ALA A 259 -21.40 -6.00 -5.74
C ALA A 259 -22.12 -5.84 -4.40
N LEU A 260 -23.33 -6.38 -4.29
CA LEU A 260 -23.94 -6.56 -2.97
C LEU A 260 -23.09 -7.60 -2.24
N ASN A 261 -22.42 -7.19 -1.16
CA ASN A 261 -21.74 -8.11 -0.27
C ASN A 261 -22.80 -8.86 0.57
N LEU A 262 -23.56 -9.70 -0.12
CA LEU A 262 -24.53 -10.58 0.52
C LEU A 262 -23.72 -11.67 1.20
N ASP A 263 -23.76 -11.66 2.52
CA ASP A 263 -23.32 -12.79 3.33
C ASP A 263 -24.08 -14.04 2.86
N THR A 264 -23.41 -14.90 2.10
CA THR A 264 -24.01 -16.12 1.55
C THR A 264 -24.41 -17.11 2.65
N SER A 265 -23.97 -16.88 3.90
CA SER A 265 -24.41 -17.63 5.07
C SER A 265 -25.78 -17.15 5.61
N LYS A 266 -26.20 -15.92 5.29
CA LYS A 266 -27.57 -15.45 5.56
C LYS A 266 -28.53 -16.08 4.55
N LYS A 267 -29.07 -17.24 4.93
CA LYS A 267 -30.21 -17.85 4.23
C LYS A 267 -31.37 -16.87 4.29
N ILE A 268 -31.81 -16.39 3.12
CA ILE A 268 -33.06 -15.62 2.99
C ILE A 268 -34.19 -16.57 3.38
N MET A 269 -34.75 -16.39 4.56
CA MET A 269 -35.90 -17.16 5.02
C MET A 269 -37.16 -16.43 4.59
N ALA A 270 -37.70 -16.79 3.43
CA ALA A 270 -39.00 -16.30 2.99
C ALA A 270 -40.10 -17.07 3.74
N SER A 271 -40.68 -16.48 4.78
CA SER A 271 -41.89 -17.00 5.40
C SER A 271 -43.10 -16.48 4.62
N VAL A 272 -43.69 -17.36 3.79
CA VAL A 272 -44.95 -17.06 3.10
C VAL A 272 -46.08 -17.54 3.99
N ASN A 273 -46.65 -16.64 4.78
CA ASN A 273 -47.90 -16.90 5.49
C ASN A 273 -49.06 -16.76 4.49
N VAL A 274 -49.53 -17.90 3.97
CA VAL A 274 -50.77 -17.95 3.20
C VAL A 274 -51.92 -17.96 4.21
N GLU A 275 -52.57 -16.82 4.40
CA GLU A 275 -53.77 -16.72 5.21
C GLU A 275 -54.86 -17.58 4.56
N SER A 276 -55.29 -18.64 5.24
CA SER A 276 -56.13 -19.70 4.68
C SER A 276 -57.60 -19.32 4.50
N THR A 277 -57.93 -18.03 4.42
CA THR A 277 -59.24 -17.57 3.95
C THR A 277 -59.31 -17.71 2.43
N VAL A 278 -59.26 -18.96 1.98
CA VAL A 278 -59.51 -19.38 0.61
C VAL A 278 -61.00 -19.17 0.36
N PHE A 279 -61.35 -18.09 -0.35
CA PHE A 279 -62.62 -18.00 -1.07
C PHE A 279 -62.48 -18.85 -2.35
N GLY A 280 -62.69 -20.16 -2.21
CA GLY A 280 -62.65 -21.12 -3.31
C GLY A 280 -63.56 -22.29 -3.00
N ASP A 281 -64.46 -22.60 -3.94
CA ASP A 281 -65.44 -23.67 -3.85
C ASP A 281 -64.77 -25.02 -3.56
N THR A 282 -65.04 -25.59 -2.39
CA THR A 282 -64.48 -26.86 -1.92
C THR A 282 -65.06 -28.08 -2.64
N SER A 283 -65.96 -27.90 -3.62
CA SER A 283 -66.61 -29.04 -4.30
C SER A 283 -65.73 -29.73 -5.35
N ASN A 284 -64.62 -29.11 -5.79
CA ASN A 284 -63.74 -29.70 -6.80
C ASN A 284 -62.43 -30.22 -6.19
N SER A 285 -62.39 -31.53 -5.99
CA SER A 285 -61.16 -32.30 -5.83
C SER A 285 -60.32 -32.21 -7.11
N GLY A 286 -59.43 -31.22 -7.20
CA GLY A 286 -58.53 -31.06 -8.33
C GLY A 286 -57.45 -30.02 -8.09
N SER A 287 -56.30 -30.50 -7.61
CA SER A 287 -54.89 -30.01 -7.66
C SER A 287 -54.50 -28.70 -8.39
N SER A 288 -55.30 -27.65 -8.41
CA SER A 288 -54.96 -26.40 -9.12
C SER A 288 -55.40 -25.14 -8.36
N ASN A 289 -54.98 -25.02 -7.10
CA ASN A 289 -54.94 -23.72 -6.45
C ASN A 289 -53.54 -23.11 -6.64
N THR A 290 -53.34 -22.41 -7.75
CA THR A 290 -52.19 -21.53 -7.92
C THR A 290 -52.47 -20.22 -7.17
N VAL A 291 -51.75 -19.99 -6.08
CA VAL A 291 -51.78 -18.72 -5.35
C VAL A 291 -50.71 -17.79 -5.94
N PRO A 292 -51.08 -16.71 -6.64
CA PRO A 292 -50.11 -15.76 -7.15
C PRO A 292 -49.54 -14.92 -6.00
N VAL A 293 -48.23 -15.00 -5.78
CA VAL A 293 -47.51 -14.13 -4.83
C VAL A 293 -47.18 -12.83 -5.56
N HIS A 294 -47.84 -11.74 -5.19
CA HIS A 294 -47.69 -10.46 -5.90
C HIS A 294 -46.55 -9.58 -5.39
N ASN A 295 -46.14 -9.70 -4.11
CA ASN A 295 -45.05 -8.90 -3.55
C ASN A 295 -44.27 -9.71 -2.51
N ILE A 296 -42.94 -9.67 -2.61
CA ILE A 296 -42.01 -10.14 -1.57
C ILE A 296 -41.35 -8.88 -1.01
N THR A 297 -41.64 -8.54 0.25
CA THR A 297 -40.92 -7.51 0.98
C THR A 297 -39.82 -8.17 1.80
N VAL A 298 -38.58 -7.76 1.54
CA VAL A 298 -37.41 -8.15 2.34
C VAL A 298 -37.21 -7.04 3.36
N GLU A 299 -37.37 -7.35 4.65
CA GLU A 299 -36.87 -6.50 5.75
C GLU A 299 -35.39 -6.80 6.00
#